data_AF-A0A7V9U6Y5-F1
#
_entry.id   AF-A0A7V9U6Y5-F1
#
_cell.length_a   1.000
_cell.length_b   1.000
_cell.length_c   1.000
_cell.angle_alpha   90.00
_cell.angle_beta   90.00
_cell.angle_gamma   90.00
#
_symmetry.space_group_name_H-M   'P 1'
#
loop_
_entity.id
_entity.type
_entity.pdbx_description
1 polymer ?
#
loop_
_entity_poly.entity_id
_entity_poly.type
_entity_poly.pdbx_seq_one_letter_code
_entity_poly.pdbx_strand_id
1 'polypeptide(L)'
;MATATIERSGDGGGTSSVDPFARSLQTMQAALADVVDAPAWSLTDEALTDRITATLAVSAGVDELLARLVGSALERELARLAGASSPTAWLACAHGLSR
;
A
#
# COMPACT_ATOMS: atom_id res chain seq x y z
N MET A 1 6.71 -9.87 -56.03
CA MET A 1 5.67 -10.19 -55.03
C MET A 1 5.84 -9.24 -53.87
N ALA A 2 4.73 -8.63 -53.46
CA ALA A 2 4.68 -7.49 -52.55
C ALA A 2 4.94 -7.87 -51.08
N THR A 3 5.42 -6.84 -50.39
CA THR A 3 5.78 -6.61 -49.00
C THR A 3 4.77 -7.12 -47.97
N ALA A 4 5.27 -7.59 -46.82
CA ALA A 4 4.57 -7.51 -45.54
C ALA A 4 5.59 -7.35 -44.41
N THR A 5 6.06 -6.12 -44.23
CA THR A 5 6.66 -5.65 -42.99
C THR A 5 5.54 -5.59 -41.95
N ILE A 6 5.59 -6.44 -40.92
CA ILE A 6 4.71 -6.32 -39.77
C ILE A 6 5.50 -5.57 -38.70
N GLU A 7 5.40 -4.24 -38.75
CA GLU A 7 5.70 -3.40 -37.60
C GLU A 7 4.66 -3.72 -36.53
N ARG A 8 5.07 -4.52 -35.54
CA ARG A 8 4.29 -4.65 -34.30
C ARG A 8 4.56 -3.43 -33.45
N SER A 9 3.94 -2.32 -33.85
CA SER A 9 3.74 -1.15 -33.01
C SER A 9 2.76 -1.55 -31.89
N GLY A 10 3.33 -2.06 -30.81
CA GLY A 10 2.65 -2.24 -29.54
C GLY A 10 3.14 -1.16 -28.60
N ASP A 11 2.77 0.08 -28.93
CA ASP A 11 2.82 1.22 -28.02
C ASP A 11 1.90 0.92 -26.83
N GLY A 12 2.46 0.24 -25.84
CA GLY A 12 1.90 0.08 -24.51
C GLY A 12 2.26 1.28 -23.63
N GLY A 13 2.28 2.49 -24.19
CA GLY A 13 2.35 3.77 -23.47
C GLY A 13 1.07 4.07 -22.70
N GLY A 14 0.61 3.14 -21.87
CA GLY A 14 -0.49 3.36 -20.94
C GLY A 14 0.03 3.96 -19.65
N THR A 15 0.35 5.25 -19.67
CA THR A 15 0.60 6.10 -18.50
C THR A 15 1.22 5.37 -17.29
N SER A 16 2.55 5.29 -17.22
CA SER A 16 3.23 5.37 -15.92
C SER A 16 3.05 6.78 -15.35
N SER A 17 1.79 7.20 -15.20
CA SER A 17 1.36 8.21 -14.26
C SER A 17 1.93 7.73 -12.95
N VAL A 18 2.94 8.43 -12.44
CA VAL A 18 3.55 8.20 -11.12
C VAL A 18 2.41 7.89 -10.16
N ASP A 19 2.23 6.62 -9.80
CA ASP A 19 1.15 6.23 -8.91
C ASP A 19 1.45 6.87 -7.55
N PRO A 20 0.69 7.91 -7.16
CA PRO A 20 0.99 8.64 -5.94
C PRO A 20 0.84 7.73 -4.71
N PHE A 21 0.01 6.69 -4.78
CA PHE A 21 -0.13 5.70 -3.71
C PHE A 21 1.12 4.84 -3.59
N ALA A 22 1.56 4.18 -4.67
CA ALA A 22 2.77 3.39 -4.65
C ALA A 22 3.99 4.20 -4.19
N ARG A 23 4.16 5.43 -4.69
CA ARG A 23 5.26 6.31 -4.28
C ARG A 23 5.21 6.67 -2.79
N SER A 24 4.02 7.00 -2.28
CA SER A 24 3.86 7.38 -0.87
C SER A 24 4.10 6.18 0.06
N LEU A 25 3.57 5.00 -0.30
CA LEU A 25 3.81 3.76 0.44
C LEU A 25 5.29 3.37 0.45
N GLN A 26 5.99 3.53 -0.66
CA GLN A 26 7.43 3.26 -0.73
C GLN A 26 8.21 4.22 0.17
N THR A 27 7.87 5.51 0.16
CA THR A 27 8.49 6.52 1.04
C THR A 27 8.24 6.20 2.52
N MET A 28 7.00 5.82 2.88
CA MET A 28 6.65 5.44 4.26
C MET A 28 7.42 4.19 4.72
N GLN A 29 7.53 3.17 3.87
CA GLN A 29 8.28 1.95 4.18
C GLN A 29 9.77 2.23 4.41
N ALA A 30 10.39 3.04 3.55
CA ALA A 30 11.79 3.44 3.70
C ALA A 30 12.01 4.21 5.01
N ALA A 31 11.16 5.21 5.30
CA ALA A 31 11.25 5.99 6.52
C ALA A 31 11.04 5.15 7.79
N LEU A 32 10.14 4.16 7.76
CA LEU A 32 9.94 3.24 8.89
C LEU A 32 11.14 2.31 9.10
N ALA A 33 11.74 1.81 8.02
CA ALA A 33 12.94 0.97 8.11
C ALA A 33 14.10 1.70 8.79
N ASP A 34 14.27 2.99 8.49
CA ASP A 34 15.32 3.83 9.10
C ASP A 34 15.11 4.08 10.61
N VAL A 35 13.87 3.96 11.09
CA VAL A 35 13.49 4.28 12.47
C VAL A 35 13.35 3.04 13.35
N VAL A 36 13.09 1.86 12.77
CA VAL A 36 12.82 0.63 13.54
C VAL A 36 14.01 0.21 14.41
N ASP A 37 15.22 0.51 13.96
CA ASP A 37 16.47 0.21 14.65
C ASP A 37 16.96 1.39 15.51
N ALA A 38 16.22 2.51 15.56
CA ALA A 38 16.61 3.67 16.33
C ALA A 38 16.53 3.37 17.84
N PRO A 39 17.61 3.61 18.60
CA PRO A 39 17.63 3.29 20.02
C PRO A 39 16.68 4.18 20.81
N ALA A 40 15.54 3.64 21.24
CA ALA A 40 14.56 4.38 22.05
C ALA A 40 15.11 4.81 23.43
N TRP A 41 16.14 4.12 23.93
CA TRP A 41 16.78 4.42 25.22
C TRP A 41 17.54 5.76 25.24
N SER A 42 17.79 6.38 24.08
CA SER A 42 18.42 7.70 24.01
C SER A 42 17.43 8.87 24.10
N LEU A 43 16.12 8.60 24.19
CA LEU A 43 15.09 9.63 24.32
C LEU A 43 14.86 9.99 25.79
N THR A 44 14.55 11.26 26.06
CA THR A 44 13.98 11.66 27.36
C THR A 44 12.53 11.17 27.47
N ASP A 45 11.98 11.14 28.68
CA ASP A 45 10.60 10.70 28.90
C ASP A 45 9.57 11.58 28.16
N GLU A 46 9.82 12.89 28.09
CA GLU A 46 8.99 13.82 27.31
C GLU A 46 9.09 13.51 25.82
N ALA A 47 10.32 13.34 25.30
CA ALA A 47 10.52 13.02 23.90
C ALA A 47 9.89 11.67 23.53
N LEU A 48 9.96 10.67 24.41
CA LEU A 48 9.33 9.38 24.22
C LEU A 48 7.80 9.51 24.12
N THR A 49 7.18 10.28 25.01
CA THR A 49 5.74 10.54 25.02
C THR A 49 5.28 11.24 23.75
N ASP A 50 6.04 12.24 23.28
CA ASP A 50 5.76 12.94 22.04
C ASP A 50 5.85 12.00 20.83
N ARG A 51 6.86 11.12 20.79
CA ARG A 51 7.01 10.12 19.71
C ARG A 51 5.90 9.09 19.72
N ILE A 52 5.46 8.61 20.89
CA ILE A 52 4.31 7.71 21.00
C ILE A 52 3.07 8.39 20.42
N THR A 53 2.79 9.63 20.85
CA THR A 53 1.62 10.39 20.39
C THR A 53 1.65 10.61 18.86
N ALA A 54 2.79 11.02 18.32
CA ALA A 54 2.96 11.20 16.89
C ALA A 54 2.79 9.89 16.11
N THR A 55 3.32 8.77 16.64
CA THR A 55 3.19 7.44 16.01
C THR A 55 1.75 6.97 15.97
N LEU A 56 0.98 7.18 17.05
CA LEU A 56 -0.44 6.86 17.10
C LEU A 56 -1.25 7.67 16.08
N ALA A 57 -0.93 8.96 15.90
CA ALA A 57 -1.58 9.80 14.90
C ALA A 57 -1.30 9.31 13.46
N VAL A 58 -0.07 8.89 13.18
CA VAL A 58 0.29 8.28 11.89
C VAL A 58 -0.46 6.96 11.68
N SER A 59 -0.52 6.09 12.70
CA SER A 59 -1.28 4.83 12.65
C SER A 59 -2.74 5.07 12.28
N ALA A 60 -3.40 6.02 12.95
CA ALA A 60 -4.80 6.35 12.66
C ALA A 60 -4.99 6.82 11.21
N GLY A 61 -4.04 7.58 10.66
CA GLY A 61 -4.05 8.00 9.25
C GLY A 61 -3.89 6.83 8.27
N VAL A 62 -3.01 5.87 8.59
CA VAL A 62 -2.81 4.64 7.80
C VAL A 62 -4.06 3.76 7.85
N ASP A 63 -4.68 3.61 9.01
CA ASP A 63 -5.90 2.82 9.20
C ASP A 63 -7.06 3.39 8.38
N GLU A 64 -7.24 4.71 8.38
CA GLU A 64 -8.25 5.38 7.55
C GLU A 64 -7.98 5.19 6.05
N LEU A 65 -6.71 5.28 5.63
CA LEU A 65 -6.33 5.04 4.24
C LEU A 65 -6.65 3.61 3.82
N LEU A 66 -6.30 2.63 4.66
CA LEU A 66 -6.59 1.22 4.42
C LEU A 66 -8.10 0.97 4.34
N ALA A 67 -8.89 1.55 5.25
CA ALA A 67 -10.35 1.41 5.23
C ALA A 67 -10.96 1.91 3.91
N ARG A 68 -10.47 3.05 3.38
CA ARG A 68 -10.92 3.59 2.08
C ARG A 68 -10.54 2.71 0.91
N LEU A 69 -9.32 2.16 0.91
CA LEU A 69 -8.86 1.24 -0.14
C LEU A 69 -9.66 -0.06 -0.13
N VAL A 70 -9.92 -0.62 1.06
CA VAL A 70 -10.78 -1.80 1.22
C VAL A 70 -12.19 -1.48 0.75
N GLY A 71 -12.77 -0.35 1.14
CA GLY A 71 -14.08 0.10 0.67
C GLY A 71 -14.16 0.16 -0.86
N SER A 72 -13.16 0.77 -1.50
CA SER A 72 -13.06 0.84 -2.97
C SER A 72 -12.93 -0.54 -3.62
N ALA A 73 -12.19 -1.46 -2.99
CA ALA A 73 -12.04 -2.84 -3.47
C ALA A 73 -13.35 -3.64 -3.36
N LEU A 74 -14.12 -3.40 -2.30
CA LEU A 74 -15.44 -4.01 -2.09
C LEU A 74 -16.45 -3.53 -3.14
N GLU A 75 -16.53 -2.22 -3.39
CA GLU A 75 -17.41 -1.63 -4.41
C GLU A 75 -17.13 -2.18 -5.81
N ARG A 76 -15.85 -2.50 -6.09
CA ARG A 76 -15.40 -3.09 -7.36
C ARG A 76 -15.49 -4.62 -7.39
N GLU A 77 -16.00 -5.23 -6.33
CA GLU A 77 -16.12 -6.69 -6.17
C GLU A 77 -14.80 -7.45 -6.39
N LEU A 78 -13.66 -6.85 -6.04
CA LEU A 78 -12.34 -7.42 -6.34
C LEU A 78 -12.16 -8.80 -5.71
N ALA A 79 -12.73 -9.05 -4.53
CA ALA A 79 -12.74 -10.36 -3.89
C ALA A 79 -13.42 -11.43 -4.76
N ARG A 80 -14.57 -11.12 -5.36
CA ARG A 80 -15.29 -12.03 -6.26
C ARG A 80 -14.50 -12.27 -7.55
N LEU A 81 -13.91 -11.21 -8.11
CA LEU A 81 -13.06 -11.31 -9.30
C LEU A 81 -11.79 -12.14 -9.05
N ALA A 82 -11.26 -12.08 -7.83
CA ALA A 82 -10.14 -12.90 -7.39
C ALA A 82 -10.53 -14.34 -6.99
N GLY A 83 -11.81 -14.73 -7.13
CA GLY A 83 -12.30 -16.08 -6.81
C GLY A 83 -12.45 -16.36 -5.31
N ALA A 84 -12.39 -15.35 -4.44
CA ALA A 84 -12.59 -15.52 -3.02
C ALA A 84 -14.08 -15.66 -2.68
N SER A 85 -14.41 -16.49 -1.69
CA SER A 85 -15.77 -16.72 -1.22
C SER A 85 -16.35 -15.55 -0.41
N SER A 86 -15.48 -14.68 0.12
CA SER A 86 -15.87 -13.43 0.77
C SER A 86 -14.70 -12.44 0.79
N PRO A 87 -14.97 -11.13 1.00
CA PRO A 87 -13.90 -10.14 1.14
C PRO A 87 -12.98 -10.39 2.33
N THR A 88 -13.51 -10.90 3.45
CA THR A 88 -12.69 -11.26 4.61
C THR A 88 -11.76 -12.42 4.29
N ALA A 89 -12.25 -13.43 3.56
CA ALA A 89 -11.41 -14.54 3.10
C ALA A 89 -10.33 -14.06 2.12
N TRP A 90 -10.67 -13.10 1.25
CA TRP A 90 -9.71 -12.47 0.34
C TRP A 90 -8.61 -11.73 1.10
N LEU A 91 -8.95 -10.87 2.06
CA LEU A 91 -7.98 -10.09 2.85
C LEU A 91 -7.12 -10.98 3.75
N ALA A 92 -7.71 -11.98 4.41
CA ALA A 92 -6.98 -12.92 5.26
C ALA A 92 -5.99 -13.78 4.45
N CYS A 93 -6.40 -14.24 3.27
CA CYS A 93 -5.58 -15.11 2.42
C CYS A 93 -4.51 -14.33 1.63
N ALA A 94 -4.83 -13.12 1.14
CA ALA A 94 -3.90 -12.31 0.37
C ALA A 94 -2.86 -11.57 1.21
N HIS A 95 -3.18 -11.25 2.47
CA HIS A 95 -2.36 -10.35 3.29
C HIS A 95 -2.03 -10.88 4.70
N GLY A 96 -2.36 -12.14 5.01
CA GLY A 96 -1.97 -12.76 6.28
C GLY A 96 -2.57 -12.09 7.51
N LEU A 97 -3.65 -11.31 7.36
CA LEU A 97 -4.42 -10.71 8.44
C LEU A 97 -5.18 -11.84 9.17
N SER A 98 -4.45 -12.62 9.94
CA SER A 98 -5.00 -13.58 10.89
C SER A 98 -5.47 -12.79 12.11
N ARG A 99 -6.69 -13.08 12.55
CA ARG A 99 -7.26 -12.60 13.82
C ARG A 99 -6.35 -12.90 15.00
#